data_AF-B4SBT2-F1
#
_entry.id   AF-B4SBT2-F1
#
_cell.length_a   1.000
_cell.length_b   1.000
_cell.length_c   1.000
_cell.angle_alpha   90.00
_cell.angle_beta   90.00
_cell.angle_gamma   90.00
#
_symmetry.space_group_name_H-M   'P 1'
#
loop_
_entity.id
_entity.type
_entity.pdbx_description
1 polymer ?
#
loop_
_entity_poly.entity_id
_entity_poly.type
_entity_poly.pdbx_seq_one_letter_code
_entity_poly.pdbx_strand_id
1 'polypeptide(L)'
;MQLNNDGKSLGEAEFNNLCSHYKDTYEIHLASIKQRDILFYALLIILAFFSLQVTSTALVNGALTQIINNKVGVIVDKGSNLFGALLWLLLFGASSKYFQIVVQIERQYDYIHHLEDVLSGRYGGTRVFTREGKSYLEKYPLFSKWIWFLYTAAFPAIILLSISLRIKGEINRIDVLGFELIPSFVCYFLVVISTILYLWKLHGAFLLKIVNSCIYQIKRSLETLTRQGGHWRNW
;
A
#
# COMPACT_ATOMS: atom_id res chain seq x y z
N MET A 1 -36.77 16.10 5.67
CA MET A 1 -36.02 17.37 5.81
C MET A 1 -35.03 17.14 6.94
N GLN A 2 -33.83 16.64 6.64
CA GLN A 2 -32.81 16.43 7.68
C GLN A 2 -31.92 17.65 7.73
N LEU A 3 -32.04 18.32 8.87
CA LEU A 3 -31.45 19.59 9.25
C LEU A 3 -30.01 19.32 9.70
N ASN A 4 -29.07 20.17 9.28
CA ASN A 4 -27.82 20.30 10.01
C ASN A 4 -28.15 20.73 11.47
N ASN A 5 -27.26 20.53 12.44
CA ASN A 5 -27.58 20.68 13.89
C ASN A 5 -28.28 22.01 14.30
N ASP A 6 -28.30 23.04 13.44
CA ASP A 6 -28.95 24.34 13.66
C ASP A 6 -30.13 24.69 12.72
N GLY A 7 -30.57 23.77 11.84
CA GLY A 7 -31.80 23.94 11.05
C GLY A 7 -31.85 25.09 10.02
N LYS A 8 -30.72 25.73 9.68
CA LYS A 8 -30.65 26.77 8.65
C LYS A 8 -30.23 26.21 7.29
N SER A 9 -30.92 26.64 6.22
CA SER A 9 -30.44 26.47 4.84
C SER A 9 -29.17 27.29 4.63
N LEU A 10 -28.14 26.69 4.00
CA LEU A 10 -26.88 27.37 3.65
C LEU A 10 -27.14 28.72 2.96
N GLY A 11 -26.42 29.77 3.37
CA GLY A 11 -26.43 31.03 2.64
C GLY A 11 -25.95 30.86 1.20
N GLU A 12 -26.32 31.76 0.29
CA GLU A 12 -25.89 31.68 -1.12
C GLU A 12 -24.37 31.75 -1.26
N ALA A 13 -23.70 32.64 -0.52
CA ALA A 13 -22.25 32.75 -0.52
C ALA A 13 -21.55 31.48 0.00
N GLU A 14 -22.05 30.89 1.10
CA GLU A 14 -21.50 29.65 1.67
C GLU A 14 -21.67 28.48 0.71
N PHE A 15 -22.83 28.39 0.07
CA PHE A 15 -23.12 27.35 -0.92
C PHE A 15 -22.24 27.47 -2.17
N ASN A 16 -22.03 28.68 -2.68
CA ASN A 16 -21.14 28.94 -3.82
C ASN A 16 -19.69 28.59 -3.47
N ASN A 17 -19.23 28.91 -2.25
CA ASN A 17 -17.91 28.53 -1.76
C ASN A 17 -17.76 27.00 -1.69
N LEU A 18 -18.77 26.30 -1.15
CA LEU A 18 -18.76 24.84 -1.06
C LEU A 18 -18.76 24.18 -2.46
N CYS A 19 -19.49 24.73 -3.43
CA CYS A 19 -19.45 24.27 -4.82
C CYS A 19 -18.04 24.43 -5.43
N SER A 20 -17.37 25.56 -5.18
CA SER A 20 -16.00 25.79 -5.65
C SER A 20 -15.04 24.79 -5.00
N HIS A 21 -15.11 24.63 -3.69
CA HIS A 21 -14.29 23.69 -2.94
C HIS A 21 -14.50 22.24 -3.38
N TYR A 22 -15.74 21.84 -3.67
CA TYR A 22 -16.07 20.53 -4.22
C TYR A 22 -15.40 20.30 -5.59
N LYS A 23 -15.43 21.31 -6.47
CA LYS A 23 -14.74 21.26 -7.76
C LYS A 23 -13.23 21.08 -7.57
N ASP A 24 -12.62 21.88 -6.70
CA ASP A 24 -11.17 21.84 -6.46
C ASP A 24 -10.73 20.50 -5.84
N THR A 25 -11.53 19.98 -4.90
CA THR A 25 -11.30 18.66 -4.28
C THR A 25 -11.23 17.54 -5.32
N TYR A 26 -12.09 17.58 -6.35
CA TYR A 26 -12.08 16.61 -7.44
C TYR A 26 -10.78 16.69 -8.27
N GLU A 27 -10.27 17.89 -8.55
CA GLU A 27 -9.03 18.05 -9.30
C GLU A 27 -7.83 17.46 -8.53
N ILE A 28 -7.77 17.68 -7.22
CA ILE A 28 -6.76 17.10 -6.33
C ILE A 28 -6.88 15.55 -6.31
N HIS A 29 -8.11 15.04 -6.32
CA HIS A 29 -8.36 13.61 -6.34
C HIS A 29 -7.87 12.95 -7.64
N LEU A 30 -8.21 13.54 -8.79
CA LEU A 30 -7.75 13.07 -10.09
C LEU A 30 -6.21 13.10 -10.21
N ALA A 31 -5.57 14.14 -9.68
CA ALA A 31 -4.11 14.24 -9.63
C ALA A 31 -3.50 13.11 -8.79
N SER A 32 -4.12 12.77 -7.66
CA SER A 32 -3.68 11.67 -6.78
C SER A 32 -3.80 10.31 -7.47
N ILE A 33 -4.89 10.06 -8.21
CA ILE A 33 -5.08 8.85 -9.01
C ILE A 33 -3.97 8.71 -10.07
N LYS A 34 -3.69 9.78 -10.83
CA LYS A 34 -2.60 9.77 -11.82
C LYS A 34 -1.25 9.48 -11.18
N GLN A 35 -0.98 10.07 -10.02
CA GLN A 35 0.26 9.83 -9.29
C GLN A 35 0.39 8.37 -8.83
N ARG A 36 -0.70 7.75 -8.34
CA ARG A 36 -0.74 6.32 -8.01
C ARG A 36 -0.37 5.47 -9.20
N ASP A 37 -0.95 5.74 -10.37
CA ASP A 37 -0.74 4.93 -11.57
C ASP A 37 0.72 5.03 -12.07
N ILE A 38 1.30 6.23 -12.04
CA ILE A 38 2.73 6.42 -12.36
C ILE A 38 3.61 5.61 -11.39
N LEU A 39 3.33 5.70 -10.08
CA LEU A 39 4.07 4.97 -9.06
C LEU A 39 3.90 3.45 -9.19
N PHE A 40 2.71 2.98 -9.58
CA PHE A 40 2.45 1.57 -9.85
C PHE A 40 3.36 1.05 -10.95
N TYR A 41 3.40 1.72 -12.11
CA TYR A 41 4.28 1.31 -13.21
C TYR A 41 5.77 1.43 -12.85
N ALA A 42 6.17 2.48 -12.13
CA ALA A 42 7.53 2.63 -11.63
C ALA A 42 7.92 1.46 -10.72
N LEU A 43 7.02 1.05 -9.80
CA LEU A 43 7.24 -0.08 -8.92
C LEU A 43 7.29 -1.42 -9.67
N LEU A 44 6.49 -1.61 -10.72
CA LEU A 44 6.61 -2.81 -11.57
C LEU A 44 8.00 -2.92 -12.20
N ILE A 45 8.54 -1.80 -12.70
CA ILE A 45 9.91 -1.76 -13.25
C ILE A 45 10.92 -2.07 -12.13
N ILE A 46 10.80 -1.45 -10.97
CA ILE A 46 11.68 -1.70 -9.81
C ILE A 46 11.63 -3.18 -9.42
N LEU A 47 10.45 -3.79 -9.32
CA LEU A 47 10.28 -5.20 -8.98
C LEU A 47 10.84 -6.14 -10.04
N ALA A 48 10.77 -5.76 -11.33
CA ALA A 48 11.41 -6.52 -12.40
C ALA A 48 12.94 -6.50 -12.25
N PHE A 49 13.54 -5.34 -11.99
CA PHE A 49 14.97 -5.25 -11.67
C PHE A 49 15.33 -6.00 -10.40
N PHE A 50 14.48 -5.94 -9.38
CA PHE A 50 14.64 -6.67 -8.11
C PHE A 50 14.70 -8.17 -8.36
N SER A 51 13.77 -8.68 -9.16
CA SER A 51 13.68 -10.08 -9.54
C SER A 51 14.88 -10.52 -10.37
N LEU A 52 15.33 -9.68 -11.33
CA LEU A 52 16.53 -9.96 -12.11
C LEU A 52 17.77 -10.04 -11.22
N GLN A 53 17.90 -9.14 -10.25
CA GLN A 53 19.03 -9.12 -9.32
C GLN A 53 19.01 -10.32 -8.35
N VAL A 54 17.83 -10.89 -8.05
CA VAL A 54 17.70 -12.15 -7.29
C VAL A 54 18.24 -13.31 -8.11
N THR A 55 17.87 -13.39 -9.39
CA THR A 55 18.26 -14.49 -10.28
C THR A 55 19.74 -14.42 -10.67
N SER A 56 20.26 -13.23 -10.97
CA SER A 56 21.67 -13.06 -11.34
C SER A 56 22.21 -11.69 -10.93
N THR A 57 22.79 -11.65 -9.75
CA THR A 57 23.48 -10.46 -9.22
C THR A 57 24.67 -10.07 -10.12
N ALA A 58 25.41 -11.06 -10.64
CA ALA A 58 26.58 -10.82 -11.48
C ALA A 58 26.22 -10.15 -12.82
N LEU A 59 25.10 -10.54 -13.46
CA LEU A 59 24.64 -9.91 -14.69
C LEU A 59 24.24 -8.45 -14.46
N VAL A 60 23.47 -8.18 -13.40
CA VAL A 60 23.01 -6.81 -13.07
C VAL A 60 24.18 -5.91 -12.71
N ASN A 61 25.03 -6.35 -11.77
CA ASN A 61 26.21 -5.57 -11.38
C ASN A 61 27.17 -5.37 -12.56
N GLY A 62 27.40 -6.40 -13.37
CA GLY A 62 28.25 -6.31 -14.56
C GLY A 62 27.75 -5.28 -15.58
N ALA A 63 26.45 -5.30 -15.90
CA ALA A 63 25.85 -4.35 -16.83
C ALA A 63 25.88 -2.91 -16.29
N LEU A 64 25.54 -2.69 -15.03
CA LEU A 64 25.54 -1.37 -14.40
C LEU A 64 26.94 -0.79 -14.27
N THR A 65 27.91 -1.59 -13.82
CA THR A 65 29.32 -1.17 -13.76
C THR A 65 29.86 -0.80 -15.15
N GLN A 66 29.52 -1.56 -16.21
CA GLN A 66 29.92 -1.19 -17.57
C GLN A 66 29.35 0.17 -18.00
N ILE A 67 28.08 0.43 -17.71
CA ILE A 67 27.44 1.71 -18.03
C ILE A 67 28.12 2.87 -17.29
N ILE A 68 28.40 2.70 -15.99
CA ILE A 68 29.03 3.74 -15.17
C ILE A 68 30.47 3.98 -15.60
N ASN A 69 31.26 2.92 -15.78
CA ASN A 69 32.66 3.04 -16.20
C ASN A 69 32.77 3.75 -17.55
N ASN A 70 31.88 3.45 -18.49
CA ASN A 70 31.89 4.05 -19.83
C ASN A 70 31.44 5.52 -19.86
N LYS A 71 30.66 5.98 -18.87
CA LYS A 71 30.07 7.34 -18.88
C LYS A 71 30.64 8.29 -17.84
N VAL A 72 31.10 7.77 -16.71
CA VAL A 72 31.41 8.56 -15.50
C VAL A 72 32.89 8.42 -15.11
N GLY A 73 33.61 7.44 -15.65
CA GLY A 73 35.04 7.22 -15.36
C GLY A 73 35.33 6.78 -13.91
N VAL A 74 34.30 6.43 -13.14
CA VAL A 74 34.42 5.91 -11.78
C VAL A 74 34.55 4.39 -11.84
N ILE A 75 35.57 3.82 -11.18
CA ILE A 75 35.75 2.37 -11.07
C ILE A 75 34.91 1.86 -9.91
N VAL A 76 33.74 1.31 -10.22
CA VAL A 76 32.91 0.60 -9.23
C VAL A 76 33.28 -0.88 -9.26
N ASP A 77 33.60 -1.45 -8.09
CA ASP A 77 33.87 -2.89 -8.01
C ASP A 77 32.60 -3.70 -8.32
N LYS A 78 32.76 -4.72 -9.16
CA LYS A 78 31.67 -5.61 -9.59
C LYS A 78 31.17 -6.50 -8.44
N GLY A 79 32.02 -6.73 -7.43
CA GLY A 79 31.68 -7.47 -6.21
C GLY A 79 30.85 -6.66 -5.23
N SER A 80 30.78 -5.34 -5.36
CA SER A 80 30.07 -4.49 -4.39
C SER A 80 28.55 -4.72 -4.40
N ASN A 81 27.96 -4.83 -3.21
CA ASN A 81 26.50 -4.89 -3.04
C ASN A 81 25.83 -3.50 -3.13
N LEU A 82 26.53 -2.48 -3.64
CA LEU A 82 26.05 -1.10 -3.73
C LEU A 82 24.72 -1.00 -4.50
N PHE A 83 24.64 -1.64 -5.67
CA PHE A 83 23.42 -1.62 -6.48
C PHE A 83 22.25 -2.33 -5.79
N GLY A 84 22.52 -3.37 -5.00
CA GLY A 84 21.50 -4.03 -4.17
C GLY A 84 20.94 -3.08 -3.12
N ALA A 85 21.82 -2.40 -2.38
CA ALA A 85 21.41 -1.41 -1.38
C ALA A 85 20.61 -0.25 -1.98
N LEU A 86 21.05 0.28 -3.14
CA LEU A 86 20.32 1.34 -3.86
C LEU A 86 18.94 0.87 -4.31
N LEU A 87 18.84 -0.37 -4.79
CA LEU A 87 17.57 -0.93 -5.24
C LEU A 87 16.60 -1.17 -4.07
N TRP A 88 17.11 -1.59 -2.91
CA TRP A 88 16.35 -1.66 -1.66
C TRP A 88 15.80 -0.29 -1.25
N LEU A 89 16.62 0.76 -1.28
CA LEU A 89 16.21 2.13 -0.98
C LEU A 89 15.16 2.64 -1.98
N LEU A 90 15.36 2.39 -3.27
CA LEU A 90 14.43 2.77 -4.33
C LEU A 90 13.07 2.10 -4.13
N LEU A 91 13.07 0.80 -3.82
CA LEU A 91 11.85 0.05 -3.50
C LEU A 91 11.16 0.61 -2.27
N PHE A 92 11.89 0.87 -1.19
CA PHE A 92 11.33 1.46 0.03
C PHE A 92 10.70 2.84 -0.22
N GLY A 93 11.41 3.75 -0.89
CA GLY A 93 10.92 5.10 -1.18
C GLY A 93 9.69 5.08 -2.08
N ALA A 94 9.75 4.33 -3.19
CA ALA A 94 8.65 4.25 -4.14
C ALA A 94 7.40 3.56 -3.55
N SER A 95 7.57 2.46 -2.81
CA SER A 95 6.45 1.74 -2.17
C SER A 95 5.81 2.56 -1.07
N SER A 96 6.60 3.23 -0.22
CA SER A 96 6.08 4.11 0.81
C SER A 96 5.29 5.27 0.22
N LYS A 97 5.78 5.89 -0.86
CA LYS A 97 5.04 6.96 -1.54
C LYS A 97 3.76 6.43 -2.19
N TYR A 98 3.81 5.25 -2.80
CA TYR A 98 2.63 4.58 -3.36
C TYR A 98 1.55 4.36 -2.28
N PHE A 99 1.92 3.77 -1.14
CA PHE A 99 1.00 3.53 -0.03
C PHE A 99 0.37 4.83 0.50
N GLN A 100 1.16 5.90 0.65
CA GLN A 100 0.64 7.21 1.07
C GLN A 100 -0.42 7.74 0.10
N ILE A 101 -0.17 7.64 -1.21
CA ILE A 101 -1.11 8.12 -2.23
C ILE A 101 -2.39 7.28 -2.25
N VAL A 102 -2.30 5.96 -2.14
CA VAL A 102 -3.51 5.11 -2.09
C VAL A 102 -4.35 5.43 -0.85
N VAL A 103 -3.74 5.54 0.33
CA VAL A 103 -4.46 5.95 1.55
C VAL A 103 -5.09 7.34 1.41
N GLN A 104 -4.41 8.27 0.74
CA GLN A 104 -4.94 9.60 0.48
C GLN A 104 -6.16 9.56 -0.45
N ILE A 105 -6.13 8.75 -1.52
CA ILE A 105 -7.25 8.56 -2.44
C ILE A 105 -8.48 8.04 -1.68
N GLU A 106 -8.31 6.99 -0.87
CA GLU A 106 -9.40 6.39 -0.09
C GLU A 106 -10.00 7.40 0.90
N ARG A 107 -9.17 8.20 1.58
CA ARG A 107 -9.65 9.27 2.47
C ARG A 107 -10.40 10.38 1.72
N GLN A 108 -10.00 10.68 0.48
CA GLN A 108 -10.67 11.69 -0.33
C GLN A 108 -12.04 11.23 -0.80
N TYR A 109 -12.24 9.94 -1.09
CA TYR A 109 -13.56 9.41 -1.44
C TYR A 109 -14.57 9.64 -0.31
N ASP A 110 -14.22 9.31 0.94
CA ASP A 110 -15.07 9.56 2.10
C ASP A 110 -15.44 11.05 2.23
N TYR A 111 -14.47 11.93 2.02
CA TYR A 111 -14.66 13.37 2.09
C TYR A 111 -15.55 13.91 0.97
N ILE A 112 -15.36 13.43 -0.27
CA ILE A 112 -16.17 13.78 -1.43
C ILE A 112 -17.63 13.37 -1.19
N HIS A 113 -17.88 12.16 -0.68
CA HIS A 113 -19.23 11.72 -0.36
C HIS A 113 -19.90 12.57 0.72
N HIS A 114 -19.15 12.97 1.75
CA HIS A 114 -19.65 13.91 2.75
C HIS A 114 -20.02 15.28 2.12
N LEU A 115 -19.19 15.81 1.21
CA LEU A 115 -19.52 17.05 0.50
C LEU A 115 -20.77 16.90 -0.38
N GLU A 116 -20.90 15.77 -1.07
CA GLU A 116 -22.07 15.45 -1.89
C GLU A 116 -23.35 15.41 -1.07
N ASP A 117 -23.32 14.84 0.14
CA ASP A 117 -24.48 14.79 1.05
C ASP A 117 -24.87 16.20 1.54
N VAL A 118 -23.89 17.04 1.92
CA VAL A 118 -24.14 18.43 2.33
C VAL A 118 -24.72 19.27 1.18
N LEU A 119 -24.14 19.17 -0.02
CA LEU A 119 -24.57 19.93 -1.19
C LEU A 119 -25.96 19.48 -1.68
N SER A 120 -26.20 18.16 -1.72
CA SER A 120 -27.48 17.58 -2.14
C SER A 120 -28.63 17.95 -1.20
N GLY A 121 -28.34 18.28 0.06
CA GLY A 121 -29.32 18.78 1.02
C GLY A 121 -30.10 20.01 0.52
N ARG A 122 -29.49 20.86 -0.32
CA ARG A 122 -30.14 22.05 -0.90
C ARG A 122 -31.11 21.71 -2.05
N TYR A 123 -30.95 20.55 -2.69
CA TYR A 123 -31.71 20.15 -3.87
C TYR A 123 -32.65 18.96 -3.63
N GLY A 124 -33.13 18.76 -2.40
CA GLY A 124 -34.30 17.92 -2.12
C GLY A 124 -34.25 16.49 -2.68
N GLY A 125 -33.17 15.75 -2.46
CA GLY A 125 -33.07 14.34 -2.88
C GLY A 125 -32.80 14.12 -4.37
N THR A 126 -32.46 15.18 -5.11
CA THR A 126 -31.99 15.05 -6.49
C THR A 126 -30.55 14.53 -6.56
N ARG A 127 -30.15 14.01 -7.73
CA ARG A 127 -28.80 13.46 -8.00
C ARG A 127 -27.85 14.51 -8.62
N VAL A 128 -28.02 15.80 -8.28
CA VAL A 128 -27.26 16.90 -8.92
C VAL A 128 -25.78 16.84 -8.54
N PHE A 129 -25.47 16.53 -7.28
CA PHE A 129 -24.10 16.34 -6.79
C PHE A 129 -23.83 14.85 -6.53
N THR A 130 -23.72 14.06 -7.60
CA THR A 130 -23.36 12.63 -7.52
C THR A 130 -22.32 12.26 -8.58
N ARG A 131 -21.11 12.79 -8.44
CA ARG A 131 -20.06 12.67 -9.46
C ARG A 131 -19.33 11.34 -9.35
N GLU A 132 -18.99 10.94 -8.13
CA GLU A 132 -18.66 9.55 -7.73
C GLU A 132 -19.88 8.88 -7.05
N GLY A 133 -20.96 9.65 -6.89
CA GLY A 133 -22.07 9.34 -6.01
C GLY A 133 -22.96 8.17 -6.44
N LYS A 134 -24.08 8.02 -5.73
CA LYS A 134 -24.98 6.85 -5.68
C LYS A 134 -25.21 6.11 -7.01
N SER A 135 -25.26 6.79 -8.16
CA SER A 135 -25.42 6.14 -9.46
C SER A 135 -24.23 5.25 -9.87
N TYR A 136 -22.99 5.64 -9.55
CA TYR A 136 -21.80 4.83 -9.82
C TYR A 136 -21.70 3.64 -8.84
N LEU A 137 -22.05 3.85 -7.57
CA LEU A 137 -22.05 2.82 -6.52
C LEU A 137 -23.19 1.81 -6.67
N GLU A 138 -24.38 2.23 -7.14
CA GLU A 138 -25.56 1.36 -7.36
C GLU A 138 -25.29 0.20 -8.30
N LYS A 139 -24.42 0.39 -9.31
CA LYS A 139 -23.98 -0.63 -10.25
C LYS A 139 -22.46 -0.64 -10.38
N TYR A 140 -21.78 -0.67 -9.24
CA TYR A 140 -20.32 -0.62 -9.24
C TYR A 140 -19.73 -1.77 -10.07
N PRO A 141 -19.03 -1.48 -11.18
CA PRO A 141 -18.59 -2.51 -12.12
C PRO A 141 -17.69 -3.54 -11.44
N LEU A 142 -17.84 -4.82 -11.79
CA LEU A 142 -17.00 -5.90 -11.27
C LEU A 142 -15.51 -5.63 -11.54
N PHE A 143 -15.20 -5.06 -12.71
CA PHE A 143 -13.83 -4.69 -13.07
C PHE A 143 -13.27 -3.61 -12.13
N SER A 144 -14.05 -2.60 -11.76
CA SER A 144 -13.60 -1.59 -10.79
C SER A 144 -13.29 -2.22 -9.43
N LYS A 145 -14.10 -3.20 -8.97
CA LYS A 145 -13.81 -3.93 -7.71
C LYS A 145 -12.50 -4.71 -7.80
N TRP A 146 -12.28 -5.36 -8.94
CA TRP A 146 -11.05 -6.09 -9.21
C TRP A 146 -9.82 -5.17 -9.19
N ILE A 147 -9.91 -4.00 -9.84
CA ILE A 147 -8.83 -3.02 -9.86
C ILE A 147 -8.57 -2.42 -8.48
N TRP A 148 -9.63 -2.12 -7.72
CA TRP A 148 -9.49 -1.68 -6.33
C TRP A 148 -8.77 -2.73 -5.48
N PHE A 149 -9.16 -4.01 -5.59
CA PHE A 149 -8.48 -5.12 -4.90
C PHE A 149 -7.01 -5.25 -5.33
N LEU A 150 -6.73 -5.10 -6.62
CA LEU A 150 -5.39 -5.18 -7.18
C LEU A 150 -4.46 -4.15 -6.51
N TYR A 151 -4.89 -2.89 -6.44
CA TYR A 151 -4.09 -1.81 -5.87
C TYR A 151 -4.03 -1.83 -4.33
N THR A 152 -5.12 -2.21 -3.67
CA THR A 152 -5.22 -2.12 -2.21
C THR A 152 -4.64 -3.33 -1.49
N ALA A 153 -4.74 -4.53 -2.06
CA ALA A 153 -4.33 -5.77 -1.40
C ALA A 153 -3.32 -6.60 -2.20
N ALA A 154 -3.60 -6.89 -3.47
CA ALA A 154 -2.76 -7.82 -4.25
C ALA A 154 -1.35 -7.25 -4.50
N PHE A 155 -1.25 -5.98 -4.85
CA PHE A 155 0.03 -5.35 -5.15
C PHE A 155 0.98 -5.25 -3.94
N PRO A 156 0.55 -4.79 -2.74
CA PRO A 156 1.36 -4.90 -1.53
C PRO A 156 1.77 -6.35 -1.20
N ALA A 157 0.89 -7.33 -1.44
CA ALA A 157 1.24 -8.74 -1.24
C ALA A 157 2.33 -9.22 -2.22
N ILE A 158 2.31 -8.75 -3.48
CA ILE A 158 3.38 -9.01 -4.45
C ILE A 158 4.70 -8.39 -3.98
N ILE A 159 4.68 -7.15 -3.47
CA ILE A 159 5.88 -6.51 -2.89
C ILE A 159 6.43 -7.36 -1.74
N LEU A 160 5.58 -7.79 -0.80
CA LEU A 160 5.98 -8.64 0.32
C LEU A 160 6.57 -9.97 -0.15
N LEU A 161 5.98 -10.60 -1.17
CA LEU A 161 6.50 -11.83 -1.75
C LEU A 161 7.88 -11.60 -2.36
N SER A 162 8.06 -10.56 -3.17
CA SER A 162 9.34 -10.24 -3.82
C SER A 162 10.46 -9.98 -2.81
N ILE A 163 10.20 -9.18 -1.77
CA ILE A 163 11.21 -8.91 -0.73
C ILE A 163 11.50 -10.14 0.12
N SER A 164 10.52 -11.02 0.34
CA SER A 164 10.70 -12.27 1.09
C SER A 164 11.56 -13.27 0.33
N LEU A 165 11.37 -13.37 -1.00
CA LEU A 165 12.23 -14.18 -1.85
C LEU A 165 13.67 -13.65 -1.88
N ARG A 166 13.82 -12.32 -1.96
CA ARG A 166 15.13 -11.66 -1.93
C ARG A 166 15.89 -11.93 -0.64
N ILE A 167 15.26 -11.68 0.52
CA ILE A 167 15.94 -11.80 1.80
C ILE A 167 16.34 -13.26 2.08
N LYS A 168 15.53 -14.24 1.66
CA LYS A 168 15.91 -15.66 1.71
C LYS A 168 17.18 -15.94 0.90
N GLY A 169 17.28 -15.36 -0.30
CA GLY A 169 18.48 -15.48 -1.14
C GLY A 169 19.73 -14.85 -0.48
N GLU A 170 19.57 -13.71 0.19
CA GLU A 170 20.66 -13.04 0.91
C GLU A 170 21.09 -13.80 2.18
N ILE A 171 20.14 -14.36 2.94
CA ILE A 171 20.41 -15.21 4.12
C ILE A 171 21.19 -16.48 3.73
N ASN A 172 20.87 -17.11 2.60
CA ASN A 172 21.61 -18.27 2.12
C ASN A 172 23.08 -17.95 1.76
N ARG A 173 23.45 -16.67 1.68
CA ARG A 173 24.81 -16.18 1.37
C ARG A 173 25.44 -15.42 2.55
N ILE A 174 24.91 -15.63 3.77
CA ILE A 174 25.34 -14.87 4.96
C ILE A 174 26.84 -15.00 5.25
N ASP A 175 27.41 -16.19 5.00
CA ASP A 175 28.84 -16.47 5.22
C ASP A 175 29.76 -15.64 4.32
N VAL A 176 29.25 -15.15 3.19
CA VAL A 176 30.01 -14.38 2.19
C VAL A 176 29.79 -12.88 2.36
N LEU A 177 28.58 -12.45 2.74
CA LEU A 177 28.17 -11.04 2.70
C LEU A 177 28.37 -10.28 4.02
N GLY A 178 28.41 -10.97 5.17
CA GLY A 178 28.73 -10.34 6.47
C GLY A 178 27.98 -9.04 6.75
N PHE A 179 28.72 -7.95 7.01
CA PHE A 179 28.17 -6.62 7.34
C PHE A 179 27.46 -5.91 6.18
N GLU A 180 27.70 -6.31 4.92
CA GLU A 180 27.06 -5.69 3.74
C GLU A 180 25.55 -5.96 3.67
N LEU A 181 25.04 -6.87 4.51
CA LEU A 181 23.62 -7.21 4.60
C LEU A 181 22.81 -6.23 5.47
N ILE A 182 23.46 -5.46 6.34
CA ILE A 182 22.75 -4.59 7.30
C ILE A 182 21.78 -3.63 6.57
N PRO A 183 22.19 -2.90 5.50
CA PRO A 183 21.28 -2.01 4.80
C PRO A 183 20.07 -2.73 4.18
N SER A 184 20.27 -3.93 3.63
CA SER A 184 19.19 -4.76 3.09
C SER A 184 18.18 -5.14 4.16
N PHE A 185 18.65 -5.61 5.33
CA PHE A 185 17.76 -5.98 6.44
C PHE A 185 16.97 -4.78 6.96
N VAL A 186 17.61 -3.63 7.14
CA VAL A 186 16.93 -2.40 7.57
C VAL A 186 15.85 -2.01 6.57
N CYS A 187 16.16 -1.98 5.27
CA CYS A 187 15.18 -1.67 4.24
C CYS A 187 14.04 -2.70 4.19
N TYR A 188 14.35 -3.99 4.33
CA TYR A 188 13.36 -5.06 4.42
C TYR A 188 12.37 -4.80 5.55
N PHE A 189 12.85 -4.54 6.78
CA PHE A 189 11.99 -4.24 7.91
C PHE A 189 11.13 -3.00 7.68
N LEU A 190 11.72 -1.93 7.13
CA LEU A 190 10.98 -0.71 6.81
C LEU A 190 9.86 -0.95 5.80
N VAL A 191 10.12 -1.70 4.72
CA VAL A 191 9.09 -2.04 3.71
C VAL A 191 8.00 -2.92 4.33
N VAL A 192 8.37 -3.92 5.13
CA VAL A 192 7.40 -4.80 5.82
C VAL A 192 6.50 -4.00 6.76
N ILE A 193 7.08 -3.16 7.62
CA ILE A 193 6.33 -2.32 8.56
C ILE A 193 5.41 -1.37 7.80
N SER A 194 5.92 -0.66 6.79
CA SER A 194 5.12 0.23 5.94
C SER A 194 3.95 -0.49 5.30
N THR A 195 4.18 -1.72 4.81
CA THR A 195 3.12 -2.52 4.16
C THR A 195 2.07 -2.99 5.17
N ILE A 196 2.48 -3.43 6.36
CA ILE A 196 1.55 -3.85 7.42
C ILE A 196 0.69 -2.66 7.88
N LEU A 197 1.30 -1.50 8.14
CA LEU A 197 0.58 -0.29 8.54
C LEU A 197 -0.43 0.15 7.46
N TYR A 198 -0.01 0.08 6.20
CA TYR A 198 -0.86 0.36 5.05
C TYR A 198 -2.07 -0.59 4.97
N LEU A 199 -1.83 -1.90 5.05
CA LEU A 199 -2.90 -2.91 5.00
C LEU A 199 -3.84 -2.77 6.20
N TRP A 200 -3.32 -2.47 7.38
CA TRP A 200 -4.13 -2.19 8.57
C TRP A 200 -5.04 -0.97 8.36
N LYS A 201 -4.50 0.10 7.77
CA LYS A 201 -5.28 1.32 7.51
C LYS A 201 -6.46 1.08 6.57
N LEU A 202 -6.28 0.28 5.52
CA LEU A 202 -7.33 0.02 4.52
C LEU A 202 -8.24 -1.15 4.86
N HIS A 203 -7.70 -2.21 5.45
CA HIS A 203 -8.42 -3.47 5.67
C HIS A 203 -8.50 -3.86 7.15
N GLY A 204 -8.27 -2.92 8.07
CA GLY A 204 -8.17 -3.18 9.51
C GLY A 204 -9.33 -3.99 10.09
N ALA A 205 -10.58 -3.70 9.71
CA ALA A 205 -11.75 -4.46 10.17
C ALA A 205 -11.72 -5.94 9.73
N PHE A 206 -11.25 -6.22 8.52
CA PHE A 206 -11.09 -7.57 8.01
C PHE A 206 -9.90 -8.28 8.68
N LEU A 207 -8.78 -7.58 8.83
CA LEU A 207 -7.58 -8.11 9.49
C LEU A 207 -7.83 -8.43 10.96
N LEU A 208 -8.55 -7.56 11.69
CA LEU A 208 -8.96 -7.81 13.08
C LEU A 208 -9.80 -9.08 13.20
N LYS A 209 -10.74 -9.33 12.26
CA LYS A 209 -11.51 -10.58 12.23
C LYS A 209 -10.61 -11.80 12.05
N ILE A 210 -9.63 -11.74 11.15
CA ILE A 210 -8.67 -12.83 10.92
C ILE A 210 -7.81 -13.05 12.16
N VAL A 211 -7.21 -11.99 12.71
CA VAL A 211 -6.33 -12.07 13.89
C VAL A 211 -7.10 -12.65 15.09
N ASN A 212 -8.31 -12.17 15.34
CA ASN A 212 -9.16 -12.70 16.41
C ASN A 212 -9.51 -14.18 16.18
N SER A 213 -9.76 -14.59 14.94
CA SER A 213 -10.01 -16.00 14.59
C SER A 213 -8.77 -16.87 14.84
N CYS A 214 -7.58 -16.39 14.49
CA CYS A 214 -6.31 -17.09 14.78
C CYS A 214 -6.04 -17.19 16.29
N ILE A 215 -6.20 -16.09 17.03
CA ILE A 215 -6.03 -16.08 18.50
C ILE A 215 -7.00 -17.07 19.15
N TYR A 216 -8.27 -17.08 18.71
CA TYR A 216 -9.26 -18.03 19.18
C TYR A 216 -8.84 -19.48 18.91
N GLN A 217 -8.35 -19.79 17.70
CA GLN A 217 -7.85 -21.13 17.38
C GLN A 217 -6.62 -21.53 18.20
N ILE A 218 -5.64 -20.63 18.38
CA ILE A 218 -4.44 -20.89 19.20
C ILE A 218 -4.82 -21.14 20.66
N LYS A 219 -5.70 -20.30 21.23
CA LYS A 219 -6.20 -20.46 22.60
C LYS A 219 -6.91 -21.80 22.78
N ARG A 220 -7.77 -22.19 21.83
CA ARG A 220 -8.46 -23.48 21.82
C ARG A 220 -7.47 -24.66 21.78
N SER A 221 -6.44 -24.58 20.95
CA SER A 221 -5.40 -25.61 20.86
C SER A 221 -4.55 -25.72 22.14
N LEU A 222 -4.27 -24.60 22.82
CA LEU A 222 -3.59 -24.61 24.12
C LEU A 222 -4.46 -25.21 25.23
N GLU A 223 -5.77 -24.92 25.24
CA GLU A 223 -6.73 -25.52 26.17
C GLU A 223 -6.89 -27.04 25.97
N THR A 224 -6.83 -27.54 24.73
CA THR A 224 -6.84 -29.00 24.49
C THR A 224 -5.55 -29.68 24.92
N LEU A 225 -4.39 -29.04 24.71
CA LEU A 225 -3.10 -29.57 25.14
C LEU A 225 -2.94 -29.60 26.67
N THR A 226 -3.42 -28.56 27.37
CA THR A 226 -3.42 -28.51 28.84
C THR A 226 -4.37 -29.55 29.45
N ARG A 227 -5.54 -29.80 28.84
CA ARG A 227 -6.43 -30.90 29.25
C ARG A 227 -5.82 -32.28 29.08
N GLN A 228 -5.07 -32.51 28.00
CA GLN A 228 -4.37 -33.79 27.79
C GLN A 228 -3.15 -33.95 28.71
N GLY A 229 -2.42 -32.88 29.00
CA GLY A 229 -1.30 -32.88 29.96
C GLY A 229 -1.72 -33.07 31.43
N GLY A 230 -2.93 -32.64 31.80
CA GLY A 230 -3.48 -32.85 33.15
C GLY A 230 -3.85 -34.30 33.47
N HIS A 231 -4.09 -35.14 32.46
CA HIS A 231 -4.45 -36.54 32.67
C HIS A 231 -3.26 -37.41 33.13
N TRP A 232 -2.02 -36.96 32.88
CA TRP A 232 -0.78 -37.68 33.24
C TRP A 232 -0.23 -37.36 34.64
N ARG A 233 -0.84 -36.41 35.38
CA ARG A 233 -0.40 -36.05 36.75
C ARG A 233 -1.19 -36.73 37.87
N ASN A 234 -2.15 -37.58 37.55
CA ASN A 234 -3.00 -38.29 38.52
C ASN A 234 -2.70 -39.81 38.60
N TRP A 235 -1.49 -40.22 38.24
CA TRP A 235 -0.95 -41.57 38.46
C TRP A 235 0.39 -41.47 39.17
#